data_AF-A0A8D9FEV2-F1
#
_entry.id   AF-A0A8D9FEV2-F1
#
_cell.length_a   1.000
_cell.length_b   1.000
_cell.length_c   1.000
_cell.angle_alpha   90.00
_cell.angle_beta   90.00
_cell.angle_gamma   90.00
#
_symmetry.space_group_name_H-M   'P 1'
#
loop_
_entity.id
_entity.type
_entity.pdbx_description
1 polymer ?
#
loop_
_entity_poly.entity_id
_entity_poly.type
_entity_poly.pdbx_seq_one_letter_code
_entity_poly.pdbx_strand_id
1 'polypeptide(L)'
;LLVGIHDCARAESEELVKENNGGGGVGAGGEDEDDEDSEGGGGGSGPDRIPWGTTPPDSPHTLNRETSLQYDGAIIPELDIYAIPSADNAVVKEIYFIALIDVLTHYGVKKQAAKAAKTVKYGANVDGISTCDPEQYGKRFIEFLSKAME
;
A
#
# COMPACT_ATOMS: atom_id res chain seq x y z
N LEU A 1 -0.44 7.47 -0.47
CA LEU A 1 0.03 7.10 0.89
C LEU A 1 -0.38 5.65 1.11
N LEU A 2 0.54 4.83 1.59
CA LEU A 2 0.28 3.49 2.06
C LEU A 2 0.68 3.41 3.54
N VAL A 3 -0.12 2.73 4.35
CA VAL A 3 0.16 2.47 5.77
C VAL A 3 0.00 0.97 6.01
N GLY A 4 1.08 0.31 6.41
CA GLY A 4 1.06 -1.03 6.99
C GLY A 4 1.11 -0.96 8.51
N ILE A 5 0.41 -1.86 9.19
CA ILE A 5 0.39 -1.95 10.65
C ILE A 5 0.83 -3.35 11.07
N HIS A 6 1.84 -3.41 11.91
CA HIS A 6 2.27 -4.62 12.58
C HIS A 6 1.88 -4.55 14.05
N ASP A 7 0.96 -5.43 14.47
CA ASP A 7 0.53 -5.60 15.85
C ASP A 7 1.53 -6.50 16.59
N CYS A 8 2.31 -5.92 17.50
CA CYS A 8 3.35 -6.64 18.22
C CYS A 8 2.77 -7.69 19.17
N ALA A 9 1.66 -7.39 19.84
CA ALA A 9 1.06 -8.31 20.81
C ALA A 9 0.52 -9.57 20.11
N ARG A 10 -0.10 -9.39 18.94
CA ARG A 10 -0.52 -10.53 18.11
C ARG A 10 0.69 -11.32 17.62
N ALA A 11 1.72 -10.66 17.11
CA ALA A 11 2.93 -11.31 16.62
C ALA A 11 3.62 -12.17 17.70
N GLU A 12 3.83 -11.62 18.90
CA GLU A 12 4.41 -12.34 20.05
C GLU A 12 3.56 -13.55 20.44
N SER A 13 2.23 -13.41 20.46
CA SER A 13 1.32 -14.51 20.83
C SER A 13 1.36 -15.67 19.84
N GLU A 14 1.45 -15.37 18.54
CA GLU A 14 1.56 -16.38 17.48
C GLU A 14 2.91 -17.11 17.51
N GLU A 15 3.98 -16.41 17.91
CA GLU A 15 5.31 -16.98 18.09
C GLU A 15 5.33 -17.98 19.26
N LEU A 16 4.78 -17.60 20.41
CA LEU A 16 4.66 -18.50 21.58
C LEU A 16 3.82 -19.76 21.27
N VAL A 17 2.77 -19.62 20.46
CA VAL A 17 1.95 -20.77 20.04
C VAL A 17 2.74 -21.70 19.13
N LYS A 18 3.56 -21.17 18.21
CA LYS A 18 4.42 -21.99 17.34
C LYS A 18 5.50 -22.73 18.14
N GLU A 19 6.09 -22.07 19.13
CA GLU A 19 7.07 -22.70 20.01
C GLU A 19 6.45 -23.81 20.86
N ASN A 20 5.26 -23.58 21.42
CA ASN A 20 4.59 -24.53 22.31
C ASN A 20 4.00 -25.75 21.55
N ASN A 21 3.70 -25.63 20.25
CA ASN A 21 3.26 -26.75 19.42
C ASN A 21 4.41 -27.64 18.89
N GLY A 22 5.65 -27.40 19.32
CA GLY A 22 6.78 -28.29 19.10
C GLY A 22 7.34 -28.22 17.68
N GLY A 23 8.52 -27.60 17.53
CA GLY A 23 9.34 -27.70 16.34
C GLY A 23 9.68 -29.16 16.01
N GLY A 24 8.92 -29.76 15.09
CA GLY A 24 9.15 -31.06 14.48
C GLY A 24 8.53 -31.07 13.09
N GLY A 25 9.38 -31.04 12.06
CA GLY A 25 8.97 -30.66 10.71
C GLY A 25 8.16 -31.68 9.88
N VAL A 26 7.89 -31.18 8.66
CA VAL A 26 7.46 -31.81 7.40
C VAL A 26 5.94 -31.97 7.15
N GLY A 27 5.50 -31.33 6.06
CA GLY A 27 4.21 -31.48 5.37
C GLY A 27 3.77 -30.14 4.77
N ALA A 28 4.26 -29.69 3.61
CA ALA A 28 3.79 -30.11 2.28
C ALA A 28 2.26 -30.30 2.25
N GLY A 29 1.54 -29.31 1.71
CA GLY A 29 0.10 -29.37 1.45
C GLY A 29 -0.50 -27.96 1.42
N GLY A 30 -1.10 -27.47 0.34
CA GLY A 30 -1.32 -28.03 -0.99
C GLY A 30 -1.41 -26.88 -1.98
N GLU A 31 -0.90 -27.14 -3.18
CA GLU A 31 -1.15 -26.36 -4.38
C GLU A 31 -2.61 -26.64 -4.77
N ASP A 32 -3.52 -25.70 -4.50
CA ASP A 32 -4.82 -25.65 -5.17
C ASP A 32 -4.78 -24.47 -6.13
N GLU A 33 -4.24 -24.76 -7.32
CA GLU A 33 -4.42 -23.98 -8.54
C GLU A 33 -5.88 -24.11 -8.99
N ASP A 34 -6.75 -23.20 -8.54
CA ASP A 34 -8.02 -22.95 -9.23
C ASP A 34 -7.84 -21.74 -10.15
N ASP A 35 -7.16 -21.98 -11.28
CA ASP A 35 -7.22 -21.16 -12.48
C ASP A 35 -8.63 -21.28 -13.08
N GLU A 36 -9.58 -20.47 -12.62
CA GLU A 36 -10.79 -20.21 -13.39
C GLU A 36 -10.51 -19.12 -14.44
N ASP A 37 -10.02 -19.57 -15.59
CA ASP A 37 -10.16 -18.88 -16.86
C ASP A 37 -11.64 -18.53 -17.10
N SER A 38 -11.97 -17.23 -17.19
CA SER A 38 -13.24 -16.81 -17.80
C SER A 38 -13.08 -15.53 -18.62
N GLU A 39 -12.72 -15.78 -19.88
CA GLU A 39 -13.22 -15.19 -21.12
C GLU A 39 -13.40 -13.66 -21.22
N GLY A 40 -12.48 -13.05 -21.98
CA GLY A 40 -12.83 -12.63 -23.35
C GLY A 40 -14.06 -11.72 -23.52
N GLY A 41 -13.97 -10.46 -23.10
CA GLY A 41 -14.86 -9.38 -23.54
C GLY A 41 -14.19 -8.46 -24.56
N GLY A 42 -14.17 -8.87 -25.83
CA GLY A 42 -13.58 -8.10 -26.92
C GLY A 42 -14.35 -6.84 -27.33
N GLY A 43 -13.67 -5.98 -28.08
CA GLY A 43 -14.29 -5.13 -29.10
C GLY A 43 -14.36 -3.63 -28.78
N GLY A 44 -13.35 -2.88 -29.24
CA GLY A 44 -13.38 -1.42 -29.27
C GLY A 44 -12.20 -0.86 -30.05
N SER A 45 -12.19 -1.07 -31.35
CA SER A 45 -11.17 -0.60 -32.30
C SER A 45 -11.07 0.93 -32.29
N GLY A 46 -9.92 1.46 -31.86
CA GLY A 46 -9.55 2.87 -31.98
C GLY A 46 -8.01 3.01 -31.91
N PRO A 47 -7.39 3.93 -32.67
CA PRO A 47 -5.94 3.92 -32.88
C PRO A 47 -5.09 4.46 -31.71
N ASP A 48 -5.67 4.73 -30.53
CA ASP A 48 -4.98 5.35 -29.39
C ASP A 48 -5.23 4.61 -28.07
N ARG A 49 -4.77 3.35 -27.96
CA ARG A 49 -4.71 2.66 -26.67
C ARG A 49 -3.30 2.14 -26.39
N ILE A 50 -2.59 2.87 -25.53
CA ILE A 50 -1.44 2.35 -24.78
C ILE A 50 -1.94 1.13 -23.97
N PRO A 51 -1.28 -0.03 -24.01
CA PRO A 51 -1.72 -1.21 -23.28
C PRO A 51 -1.41 -1.05 -21.79
N TRP A 52 -2.25 -0.33 -21.05
CA TRP A 52 -2.21 -0.27 -19.59
C TRP A 52 -3.09 -1.37 -18.99
N GLY A 53 -2.75 -2.61 -19.35
CA GLY A 53 -3.52 -3.81 -19.03
C GLY A 53 -2.65 -4.95 -18.54
N THR A 54 -1.57 -4.66 -17.82
CA THR A 54 -0.90 -5.68 -17.02
C THR A 54 -1.23 -5.38 -15.58
N THR A 55 -1.78 -6.38 -14.89
CA THR A 55 -1.73 -6.47 -13.43
C THR A 55 -0.35 -6.05 -12.92
N PRO A 56 -0.24 -5.46 -11.72
CA PRO A 56 1.07 -5.26 -11.10
C PRO A 56 1.91 -6.54 -11.23
N PRO A 57 3.23 -6.43 -11.50
CA PRO A 57 4.07 -7.62 -11.52
C PRO A 57 3.89 -8.39 -10.22
N ASP A 58 3.81 -9.72 -10.33
CA ASP A 58 3.72 -10.58 -9.15
C ASP A 58 4.84 -10.23 -8.18
N SER A 59 4.51 -10.22 -6.89
CA SER A 59 5.50 -9.98 -5.86
C SER A 59 6.59 -11.04 -5.99
N PRO A 60 7.89 -10.66 -6.02
CA PRO A 60 8.97 -11.61 -6.18
C PRO A 60 8.82 -12.74 -5.15
N HIS A 61 8.82 -13.97 -5.64
CA HIS A 61 8.66 -15.18 -4.83
C HIS A 61 9.79 -15.26 -3.79
N THR A 62 9.50 -14.79 -2.57
CA THR A 62 9.93 -15.26 -1.23
C THR A 62 11.38 -15.74 -0.98
N LEU A 63 12.37 -15.50 -1.85
CA LEU A 63 13.77 -15.86 -1.55
C LEU A 63 14.38 -15.04 -0.40
N ASN A 64 13.83 -13.86 -0.10
CA ASN A 64 14.23 -13.05 1.07
C ASN A 64 13.47 -13.40 2.35
N ARG A 65 12.50 -14.32 2.30
CA ARG A 65 11.76 -14.67 3.52
C ARG A 65 12.67 -15.37 4.52
N GLU A 66 13.63 -16.20 4.06
CA GLU A 66 14.53 -16.93 4.96
C GLU A 66 15.50 -16.02 5.72
N THR A 67 15.95 -14.90 5.14
CA THR A 67 16.74 -13.89 5.85
C THR A 67 15.89 -13.07 6.82
N SER A 68 14.58 -12.98 6.56
CA SER A 68 13.59 -12.37 7.46
C SER A 68 13.17 -13.28 8.62
N LEU A 69 13.55 -14.56 8.63
CA LEU A 69 13.22 -15.49 9.73
C LEU A 69 14.18 -15.41 10.92
N GLN A 70 15.24 -14.60 10.84
CA GLN A 70 16.17 -14.32 11.95
C GLN A 70 15.93 -12.94 12.55
N TYR A 71 14.69 -12.48 12.48
CA TYR A 71 14.27 -11.18 12.98
C TYR A 71 13.82 -11.36 14.43
N ASP A 72 14.65 -10.92 15.38
CA ASP A 72 14.40 -10.98 16.83
C ASP A 72 13.33 -9.95 17.29
N GLY A 73 12.30 -9.74 16.46
CA GLY A 73 11.23 -8.76 16.67
C GLY A 73 11.67 -7.28 16.61
N ALA A 74 12.97 -6.98 16.45
CA ALA A 74 13.50 -5.62 16.52
C ALA A 74 13.65 -4.96 15.14
N ILE A 75 13.26 -3.67 15.04
CA ILE A 75 13.42 -2.84 13.83
C ILE A 75 14.89 -2.83 13.40
N ILE A 76 15.18 -3.21 12.15
CA ILE A 76 16.50 -3.13 11.53
C ILE A 76 16.54 -1.87 10.64
N PRO A 77 17.15 -0.75 11.06
CA PRO A 77 16.99 0.54 10.36
C PRO A 77 17.43 0.54 8.89
N GLU A 78 18.37 -0.33 8.52
CA GLU A 78 18.89 -0.46 7.15
C GLU A 78 17.92 -1.20 6.20
N LEU A 79 17.07 -2.07 6.74
CA LEU A 79 16.10 -2.84 5.96
C LEU A 79 14.70 -2.24 6.09
N ASP A 80 14.32 -1.81 7.29
CA ASP A 80 13.00 -1.34 7.66
C ASP A 80 12.93 0.19 7.62
N ILE A 81 13.39 0.77 6.51
CA ILE A 81 13.52 2.22 6.33
C ILE A 81 12.20 3.02 6.45
N TYR A 82 11.07 2.32 6.40
CA TYR A 82 9.72 2.90 6.54
C TYR A 82 9.06 2.59 7.89
N ALA A 83 9.72 1.82 8.76
CA ALA A 83 9.19 1.43 10.05
C ALA A 83 9.28 2.58 11.07
N ILE A 84 8.17 2.83 11.75
CA ILE A 84 8.03 3.82 12.80
C ILE A 84 7.37 3.11 13.99
N PRO A 85 8.09 2.91 15.12
CA PRO A 85 7.49 2.31 16.29
C PRO A 85 6.43 3.23 16.89
N SER A 86 5.39 2.64 17.44
CA SER A 86 4.43 3.34 18.32
C SER A 86 5.13 4.00 19.52
N ALA A 87 4.48 5.01 20.10
CA ALA A 87 5.03 5.72 21.25
C ALA A 87 5.25 4.77 22.45
N ASP A 88 6.21 5.12 23.32
CA ASP A 88 6.54 4.32 24.51
C ASP A 88 5.34 4.11 25.44
N ASN A 89 4.44 5.09 25.51
CA ASN A 89 3.21 5.08 26.30
C ASN A 89 1.96 4.65 25.51
N ALA A 90 2.11 4.16 24.27
CA ALA A 90 0.98 3.65 23.49
C ALA A 90 0.34 2.45 24.19
N VAL A 91 -0.99 2.43 24.23
CA VAL A 91 -1.78 1.33 24.84
C VAL A 91 -1.57 0.02 24.08
N VAL A 92 -1.46 0.11 22.75
CA VAL A 92 -1.14 -1.00 21.86
C VAL A 92 0.25 -0.77 21.29
N LYS A 93 1.10 -1.79 21.35
CA LYS A 93 2.42 -1.77 20.73
C LYS A 93 2.29 -2.18 19.28
N GLU A 94 2.52 -1.20 18.39
CA GLU A 94 2.48 -1.37 16.95
C GLU A 94 3.76 -0.83 16.30
N ILE A 95 4.06 -1.32 15.09
CA ILE A 95 5.03 -0.73 14.17
C ILE A 95 4.27 -0.30 12.92
N TYR A 96 4.39 0.98 12.57
CA TYR A 96 3.76 1.56 11.38
C TYR A 96 4.76 1.59 10.23
N PHE A 97 4.37 1.08 9.07
CA PHE A 97 5.15 1.16 7.84
C PHE A 97 4.50 2.20 6.93
N ILE A 98 5.06 3.40 6.84
CA ILE A 98 4.45 4.54 6.15
C ILE A 98 5.27 4.94 4.93
N ALA A 99 4.65 4.95 3.75
CA ALA A 99 5.31 5.33 2.50
C ALA A 99 4.44 6.17 1.57
N LEU A 100 5.08 7.09 0.84
CA LEU A 100 4.48 7.74 -0.32
C LEU A 100 4.53 6.78 -1.52
N ILE A 101 3.39 6.64 -2.19
CA ILE A 101 3.22 5.79 -3.38
C ILE A 101 2.52 6.60 -4.47
N ASP A 102 2.56 6.11 -5.71
CA ASP A 102 1.92 6.75 -6.89
C ASP A 102 2.35 8.22 -7.08
N VAL A 103 3.67 8.46 -7.13
CA VAL A 103 4.25 9.81 -7.23
C VAL A 103 4.54 10.26 -8.66
N LEU A 104 4.38 9.37 -9.65
CA LEU A 104 4.74 9.64 -11.05
C LEU A 104 3.58 10.21 -11.89
N THR A 105 2.43 10.44 -11.28
CA THR A 105 1.27 11.02 -11.97
C THR A 105 1.48 12.51 -12.23
N HIS A 106 1.93 12.85 -13.44
CA HIS A 106 2.17 14.24 -13.85
C HIS A 106 0.88 15.04 -14.06
N TYR A 107 0.86 16.28 -13.57
CA TYR A 107 -0.22 17.24 -13.78
C TYR A 107 -0.12 17.93 -15.15
N GLY A 108 -0.36 17.16 -16.22
CA GLY A 108 -0.34 17.65 -17.59
C GLY A 108 -1.70 18.17 -18.09
N VAL A 109 -1.77 18.46 -19.40
CA VAL A 109 -2.94 19.05 -20.08
C VAL A 109 -4.26 18.30 -19.81
N LYS A 110 -4.23 16.96 -19.75
CA LYS A 110 -5.42 16.14 -19.46
C LYS A 110 -5.98 16.43 -18.06
N LYS A 111 -5.12 16.59 -17.05
CA LYS A 111 -5.52 16.89 -15.67
C LYS A 111 -5.99 18.33 -15.53
N GLN A 112 -5.34 19.27 -16.24
CA GLN A 112 -5.77 20.68 -16.30
C GLN A 112 -7.15 20.83 -16.95
N ALA A 113 -7.39 20.16 -18.08
CA ALA A 113 -8.68 20.14 -18.75
C ALA A 113 -9.78 19.54 -17.83
N ALA A 114 -9.47 18.43 -17.16
CA ALA A 114 -10.38 17.82 -16.20
C ALA A 114 -10.71 18.75 -15.01
N LYS A 115 -9.71 19.50 -14.50
CA LYS A 115 -9.92 20.53 -13.48
C LYS A 115 -10.87 21.61 -14.00
N ALA A 116 -10.58 22.20 -15.16
CA ALA A 116 -11.40 23.24 -15.76
C ALA A 116 -12.86 22.78 -15.96
N ALA A 117 -13.06 21.57 -16.50
CA ALA A 117 -14.39 21.00 -16.69
C ALA A 117 -15.16 20.84 -15.36
N LYS A 118 -14.49 20.39 -14.30
CA LYS A 118 -15.10 20.28 -12.97
C LYS A 118 -15.38 21.65 -12.35
N THR A 119 -14.50 22.62 -12.52
CA THR A 119 -14.75 24.01 -12.07
C THR A 119 -15.97 24.62 -12.75
N VAL A 120 -16.18 24.38 -14.04
CA VAL A 120 -17.39 24.86 -14.74
C VAL A 120 -18.65 24.19 -14.19
N LYS A 121 -18.60 22.87 -13.96
CA LYS A 121 -19.77 22.10 -13.53
C LYS A 121 -20.16 22.35 -12.07
N TYR A 122 -19.18 22.53 -11.19
CA TYR A 122 -19.39 22.56 -9.75
C TYR A 122 -19.11 23.93 -9.12
N GLY A 123 -18.42 24.83 -9.83
CA GLY A 123 -17.93 26.10 -9.30
C GLY A 123 -16.51 25.99 -8.73
N ALA A 124 -15.84 27.13 -8.58
CA ALA A 124 -14.45 27.20 -8.12
C ALA A 124 -14.26 26.95 -6.61
N ASN A 125 -15.33 27.10 -5.83
CA ASN A 125 -15.30 27.06 -4.36
C ASN A 125 -15.81 25.72 -3.78
N VAL A 126 -15.92 24.68 -4.59
CA VAL A 126 -16.33 23.36 -4.09
C VAL A 126 -15.14 22.68 -3.45
N ASP A 127 -15.18 22.58 -2.12
CA ASP A 127 -14.24 21.82 -1.34
C ASP A 127 -14.26 20.34 -1.76
N GLY A 128 -13.07 19.73 -1.79
CA GLY A 128 -12.95 18.29 -2.04
C GLY A 128 -12.86 17.86 -3.50
N ILE A 129 -12.81 18.78 -4.48
CA ILE A 129 -12.52 18.39 -5.87
C ILE A 129 -11.12 17.72 -5.93
N SER A 130 -11.06 16.50 -6.48
CA SER A 130 -9.83 15.69 -6.56
C SER A 130 -8.81 16.22 -7.59
N THR A 131 -9.29 16.92 -8.61
CA THR A 131 -8.43 17.60 -9.60
C THR A 131 -8.10 18.99 -9.11
N CYS A 132 -6.94 19.13 -8.48
CA CYS A 132 -6.39 20.40 -8.01
C CYS A 132 -4.95 20.56 -8.51
N ASP A 133 -4.39 21.76 -8.37
CA ASP A 133 -2.98 21.98 -8.72
C ASP A 133 -2.07 21.26 -7.72
N PRO A 134 -0.87 20.82 -8.13
CA PRO A 134 0.04 20.05 -7.27
C PRO A 134 0.35 20.72 -5.92
N GLU A 135 0.49 22.04 -5.91
CA GLU A 135 0.75 22.78 -4.67
C GLU A 135 -0.43 22.72 -3.69
N GLN A 136 -1.67 22.81 -4.20
CA GLN A 136 -2.87 22.67 -3.39
C GLN A 136 -3.06 21.23 -2.90
N TYR A 137 -2.75 20.24 -3.74
CA TYR A 137 -2.73 18.84 -3.34
C TYR A 137 -1.75 18.63 -2.18
N GLY A 138 -0.52 19.14 -2.29
CA GLY A 138 0.49 19.05 -1.24
C GLY A 138 0.02 19.67 0.08
N LYS A 139 -0.56 20.88 0.06
CA LYS A 139 -1.11 21.53 1.26
C LYS A 139 -2.19 20.69 1.94
N ARG A 140 -3.17 20.22 1.17
CA ARG A 140 -4.26 19.35 1.67
C ARG A 140 -3.73 18.02 2.21
N PHE A 141 -2.72 17.46 1.55
CA PHE A 141 -2.10 16.20 1.94
C PHE A 141 -1.39 16.32 3.29
N ILE A 142 -0.60 17.37 3.50
CA ILE A 142 0.06 17.63 4.79
C ILE A 142 -0.97 17.94 5.87
N GLU A 143 -1.96 18.79 5.58
CA GLU A 143 -3.03 19.09 6.55
C GLU A 143 -3.77 17.82 6.99
N PHE A 144 -4.07 16.92 6.05
CA PHE A 144 -4.68 15.63 6.36
C PHE A 144 -3.78 14.78 7.27
N LEU A 145 -2.50 14.64 6.93
CA LEU A 145 -1.55 13.86 7.75
C LEU A 145 -1.39 14.45 9.15
N SER A 146 -1.25 15.77 9.28
CA SER A 146 -1.15 16.43 10.58
C SER A 146 -2.36 16.15 11.47
N LYS A 147 -3.58 16.21 10.92
CA LYS A 147 -4.82 15.92 11.67
C LYS A 147 -4.98 14.44 12.01
N ALA A 148 -4.47 13.55 11.15
CA ALA A 148 -4.58 12.11 11.37
C ALA A 148 -3.60 11.59 12.44
N MET A 149 -2.53 12.35 12.74
CA MET A 149 -1.51 12.00 13.73
C MET A 149 -1.68 12.73 15.07
N GLU A 150 -2.68 13.62 15.19
CA GLU A 150 -3.06 14.26 16.45
C GLU A 150 -3.93 13.32 17.30
#